data_AF-A0A6I3I359-F1
#
_entry.id   AF-A0A6I3I359-F1
#
_cell.length_a   1.000
_cell.length_b   1.000
_cell.length_c   1.000
_cell.angle_alpha   90.00
_cell.angle_beta   90.00
_cell.angle_gamma   90.00
#
_symmetry.space_group_name_H-M   'P 1'
#
loop_
_entity.id
_entity.type
_entity.pdbx_description
1 polymer ?
#
loop_
_entity_poly.entity_id
_entity_poly.type
_entity_poly.pdbx_seq_one_letter_code
_entity_poly.pdbx_strand_id
1 'polypeptide(L)'
;PGWEWHDDSLVDPVIGKMDTLPFFRHAMFHADLENHVLAVVGQSPVVAKYWTTPLAFLFIDGGHGVEPARWDYEGWTPHVAIGGTLAIHDVFPDPADGGRPPYEQIYLPALASGKFEDLSTTGSLRVLRRVK
;
A
#
# COMPACT_ATOMS: atom_id res chain seq x y z
N PRO A 1 -22.15 -4.22 2.92
CA PRO A 1 -23.04 -5.33 2.54
C PRO A 1 -23.20 -5.45 1.02
N GLY A 2 -22.87 -6.61 0.46
CA GLY A 2 -23.18 -6.94 -0.95
C GLY A 2 -21.99 -6.89 -1.94
N TRP A 3 -20.76 -6.78 -1.47
CA TRP A 3 -19.56 -7.02 -2.29
C TRP A 3 -18.88 -8.31 -1.81
N GLU A 4 -18.37 -9.10 -2.77
CA GLU A 4 -17.62 -10.35 -2.60
C GLU A 4 -16.63 -10.39 -1.43
N TRP A 5 -15.91 -9.31 -1.14
CA TRP A 5 -14.88 -9.27 -0.08
C TRP A 5 -15.35 -8.60 1.22
N HIS A 6 -16.66 -8.41 1.39
CA HIS A 6 -17.22 -7.80 2.59
C HIS A 6 -17.27 -8.79 3.76
N ASP A 7 -16.77 -8.37 4.92
CA ASP A 7 -16.90 -9.11 6.17
C ASP A 7 -17.79 -8.32 7.15
N ASP A 8 -18.97 -8.87 7.44
CA ASP A 8 -19.94 -8.26 8.35
C ASP A 8 -19.42 -8.15 9.78
N SER A 9 -18.43 -8.98 10.19
CA SER A 9 -17.82 -8.91 11.52
C SER A 9 -16.95 -7.66 11.72
N LEU A 10 -16.59 -6.97 10.64
CA LEU A 10 -15.81 -5.73 10.66
C LEU A 10 -16.70 -4.48 10.66
N VAL A 11 -18.03 -4.62 10.73
CA VAL A 11 -18.95 -3.49 10.79
C VAL A 11 -19.11 -3.01 12.23
N ASP A 12 -18.78 -1.75 12.48
CA ASP A 12 -19.01 -1.13 13.79
C ASP A 12 -20.53 -1.06 14.08
N PRO A 13 -21.00 -1.61 15.22
CA PRO A 13 -22.42 -1.72 15.51
C PRO A 13 -23.10 -0.39 15.85
N VAL A 14 -22.34 0.65 16.18
CA VAL A 14 -22.85 1.99 16.51
C VAL A 14 -22.92 2.87 15.27
N ILE A 15 -21.87 2.84 14.43
CA ILE A 15 -21.70 3.70 13.25
C ILE A 15 -22.36 3.06 12.02
N GLY A 16 -22.47 1.73 11.97
CA GLY A 16 -23.01 0.98 10.84
C GLY A 16 -22.09 1.02 9.60
N LYS A 17 -20.79 1.21 9.81
CA LYS A 17 -19.77 1.23 8.75
C LYS A 17 -18.67 0.23 9.08
N MET A 18 -18.01 -0.26 8.04
CA MET A 18 -16.81 -1.08 8.20
C MET A 18 -15.72 -0.25 8.90
N ASP A 19 -15.16 -0.78 9.98
CA ASP A 19 -14.08 -0.16 10.74
C ASP A 19 -13.10 -1.24 11.23
N THR A 20 -11.90 -1.24 10.65
CA THR A 20 -10.83 -2.18 10.99
C THR A 20 -9.89 -1.65 12.07
N LEU A 21 -10.03 -0.38 12.49
CA LEU A 21 -9.13 0.25 13.45
C LEU A 21 -9.15 -0.44 14.84
N PRO A 22 -10.29 -0.87 15.40
CA PRO A 22 -10.29 -1.61 16.67
C PRO A 22 -9.50 -2.92 16.58
N PHE A 23 -9.61 -3.64 15.47
CA PHE A 23 -8.88 -4.89 15.23
C PHE A 23 -7.38 -4.65 15.08
N PHE A 24 -6.97 -3.62 14.34
CA PHE A 24 -5.57 -3.21 14.27
C PHE A 24 -5.00 -2.89 15.65
N ARG A 25 -5.75 -2.15 16.48
CA ARG A 25 -5.33 -1.78 17.83
C ARG A 25 -5.07 -3.02 18.69
N HIS A 26 -5.97 -4.00 18.66
CA HIS A 26 -5.79 -5.27 19.36
C HIS A 26 -4.60 -6.07 18.82
N ALA A 27 -4.45 -6.15 17.49
CA ALA A 27 -3.35 -6.87 16.86
C ALA A 27 -1.99 -6.30 17.29
N MET A 28 -1.84 -4.97 17.31
CA MET A 28 -0.58 -4.33 17.74
C MET A 28 -0.29 -4.53 19.23
N PHE A 29 -1.31 -4.46 20.08
CA PHE A 29 -1.17 -4.75 21.51
C PHE A 29 -0.73 -6.20 21.75
N HIS A 30 -1.40 -7.17 21.11
CA HIS A 30 -1.04 -8.59 21.24
C HIS A 30 0.33 -8.92 20.66
N ALA A 31 0.79 -8.16 19.67
CA ALA A 31 2.13 -8.30 19.09
C ALA A 31 3.24 -7.61 19.90
N ASP A 32 2.90 -6.81 20.93
CA ASP A 32 3.84 -5.98 21.70
C ASP A 32 4.70 -5.03 20.82
N LEU A 33 4.05 -4.43 19.81
CA LEU A 33 4.72 -3.58 18.82
C LEU A 33 4.39 -2.09 18.94
N GLU A 34 3.70 -1.67 20.00
CA GLU A 34 3.23 -0.29 20.18
C GLU A 34 4.36 0.75 20.23
N ASN A 35 5.56 0.35 20.64
CA ASN A 35 6.75 1.20 20.65
C ASN A 35 7.44 1.33 19.28
N HIS A 36 7.03 0.51 18.30
CA HIS A 36 7.65 0.41 16.99
C HIS A 36 6.70 0.76 15.85
N VAL A 37 5.39 0.66 16.05
CA VAL A 37 4.37 0.85 15.02
C VAL A 37 3.48 2.04 15.37
N LEU A 38 3.44 3.03 14.48
CA LEU A 38 2.55 4.18 14.55
C LEU A 38 1.42 4.00 13.54
N ALA A 39 0.18 4.06 14.00
CA ALA A 39 -0.99 4.04 13.14
C ALA A 39 -1.35 5.45 12.68
N VAL A 40 -1.47 5.65 11.36
CA VAL A 40 -1.99 6.89 10.79
C VAL A 40 -3.36 6.61 10.19
N VAL A 41 -4.40 7.21 10.78
CA VAL A 41 -5.79 7.04 10.31
C VAL A 41 -6.17 8.25 9.46
N GLY A 42 -6.27 8.05 8.15
CA GLY A 42 -6.59 9.12 7.22
C GLY A 42 -6.60 8.67 5.76
N GLN A 43 -7.02 9.58 4.87
CA GLN A 43 -6.97 9.35 3.42
C GLN A 43 -5.53 9.43 2.93
N SER A 44 -5.07 8.41 2.20
CA SER A 44 -3.68 8.31 1.72
C SER A 44 -3.18 9.59 1.02
N PRO A 45 -3.91 10.21 0.06
CA PRO A 45 -3.43 11.43 -0.60
C PRO A 45 -3.27 12.63 0.36
N VAL A 46 -4.10 12.69 1.41
CA VAL A 46 -4.04 13.76 2.42
C VAL A 46 -2.81 13.58 3.29
N VAL A 47 -2.54 12.35 3.74
CA VAL A 47 -1.36 12.04 4.57
C VAL A 47 -0.08 12.26 3.78
N ALA A 48 0.00 11.69 2.56
CA ALA A 48 1.17 11.77 1.70
C ALA A 48 1.60 13.22 1.40
N LYS A 49 0.63 14.14 1.26
CA LYS A 49 0.87 15.57 1.04
C LYS A 49 1.69 16.24 2.15
N TYR A 50 1.51 15.81 3.39
CA TYR A 50 2.19 16.41 4.56
C TYR A 50 3.35 15.56 5.08
N TRP A 51 3.60 14.40 4.47
CA TRP A 51 4.72 13.55 4.84
C TRP A 51 6.05 14.18 4.40
N THR A 52 7.04 14.18 5.29
CA THR A 52 8.36 14.79 5.04
C THR A 52 9.52 13.87 5.39
N THR A 53 9.23 12.70 5.97
CA THR A 53 10.28 11.78 6.44
C THR A 53 10.71 10.86 5.30
N PRO A 54 12.01 10.80 4.94
CA PRO A 54 12.49 9.85 3.96
C PRO A 54 12.25 8.40 4.40
N LEU A 55 11.79 7.56 3.48
CA LEU A 55 11.41 6.18 3.74
C LEU A 55 12.52 5.23 3.27
N ALA A 56 13.08 4.43 4.18
CA ALA A 56 13.97 3.32 3.79
C ALA A 56 13.21 2.17 3.10
N PHE A 57 11.92 2.04 3.42
CA PHE A 57 11.01 1.02 2.90
C PHE A 57 9.61 1.62 2.74
N LEU A 58 8.97 1.34 1.61
CA LEU A 58 7.58 1.67 1.32
C LEU A 58 6.89 0.41 0.78
N PHE A 59 5.76 0.03 1.39
CA PHE A 59 4.91 -1.05 0.91
C PHE A 59 3.56 -0.48 0.50
N ILE A 60 3.20 -0.61 -0.79
CA ILE A 60 1.88 -0.20 -1.30
C ILE A 60 1.02 -1.46 -1.46
N ASP A 61 -0.01 -1.53 -0.61
CA ASP A 61 -1.00 -2.61 -0.52
C ASP A 61 -2.39 -2.01 -0.21
N GLY A 62 -2.72 -0.94 -0.95
CA GLY A 62 -3.90 -0.11 -0.73
C GLY A 62 -5.08 -0.51 -1.62
N GLY A 63 -5.76 0.51 -2.17
CA GLY A 63 -6.90 0.27 -3.04
C GLY A 63 -6.48 -0.28 -4.41
N HIS A 64 -7.20 -1.31 -4.88
CA HIS A 64 -6.93 -1.99 -6.15
C HIS A 64 -7.70 -1.40 -7.35
N GLY A 65 -8.19 -0.16 -7.22
CA GLY A 65 -8.75 0.61 -8.32
C GLY A 65 -7.68 1.46 -9.00
N VAL A 66 -7.96 1.93 -10.22
CA VAL A 66 -7.04 2.78 -11.00
C VAL A 66 -6.62 4.04 -10.23
N GLU A 67 -7.61 4.79 -9.72
CA GLU A 67 -7.36 6.04 -9.00
C GLU A 67 -6.62 5.84 -7.66
N PRO A 68 -7.05 4.94 -6.75
CA PRO A 68 -6.30 4.68 -5.52
C PRO A 68 -4.84 4.24 -5.77
N ALA A 69 -4.62 3.29 -6.67
CA ALA A 69 -3.28 2.79 -6.97
C ALA A 69 -2.36 3.90 -7.51
N ARG A 70 -2.88 4.74 -8.42
CA ARG A 70 -2.14 5.90 -8.94
C ARG A 70 -1.81 6.91 -7.85
N TRP A 71 -2.79 7.28 -7.03
CA TRP A 71 -2.58 8.27 -5.97
C TRP A 71 -1.58 7.78 -4.92
N ASP A 72 -1.61 6.50 -4.57
CA ASP A 72 -0.63 5.91 -3.66
C ASP A 72 0.78 5.96 -4.26
N TYR A 73 0.93 5.59 -5.54
CA TYR A 73 2.21 5.69 -6.23
C TYR A 73 2.76 7.13 -6.26
N GLU A 74 1.96 8.07 -6.76
CA GLU A 74 2.38 9.46 -6.94
C GLU A 74 2.65 10.16 -5.59
N GLY A 75 1.85 9.87 -4.57
CA GLY A 75 1.96 10.47 -3.25
C GLY A 75 3.13 9.94 -2.43
N TRP A 76 3.39 8.63 -2.47
CA TRP A 76 4.33 8.00 -1.55
C TRP A 76 5.72 7.73 -2.12
N THR A 77 5.83 7.37 -3.40
CA THR A 77 7.14 7.01 -3.98
C THR A 77 8.19 8.14 -3.99
N PRO A 78 7.83 9.44 -4.07
CA PRO A 78 8.81 10.51 -3.93
C PRO A 78 9.56 10.50 -2.58
N HIS A 79 8.94 9.94 -1.53
CA HIS A 79 9.50 9.87 -0.18
C HIS A 79 10.49 8.72 0.02
N VAL A 80 10.55 7.73 -0.88
CA VAL A 80 11.49 6.60 -0.75
C VAL A 80 12.93 7.12 -0.86
N ALA A 81 13.81 6.87 0.09
CA ALA A 81 15.21 7.32 -0.01
C ALA A 81 15.95 6.59 -1.16
N ILE A 82 16.99 7.21 -1.74
CA ILE A 82 17.90 6.49 -2.65
C ILE A 82 18.52 5.31 -1.89
N GLY A 83 18.53 4.13 -2.52
CA GLY A 83 18.90 2.85 -1.90
C GLY A 83 17.77 2.18 -1.12
N GLY A 84 16.68 2.89 -0.83
CA GLY A 84 15.47 2.36 -0.22
C GLY A 84 14.69 1.44 -1.17
N THR A 85 13.68 0.77 -0.63
CA THR A 85 12.89 -0.24 -1.36
C THR A 85 11.42 0.11 -1.45
N LEU A 86 10.84 -0.14 -2.62
CA LEU A 86 9.41 -0.08 -2.89
C LEU A 86 8.90 -1.50 -3.11
N ALA A 87 8.03 -1.96 -2.23
CA ALA A 87 7.29 -3.21 -2.37
C ALA A 87 5.86 -2.90 -2.85
N ILE A 88 5.38 -3.69 -3.83
CA ILE A 88 4.05 -3.53 -4.44
C ILE A 88 3.39 -4.89 -4.45
N HIS A 89 2.22 -5.01 -3.81
CA HIS A 89 1.45 -6.26 -3.80
C HIS A 89 0.47 -6.34 -4.99
N ASP A 90 -0.03 -7.55 -5.25
CA ASP A 90 -1.05 -7.82 -6.28
C ASP A 90 -0.68 -7.34 -7.69
N VAL A 91 0.59 -7.52 -8.03
CA VAL A 91 1.13 -7.24 -9.35
C VAL A 91 0.93 -8.44 -10.28
N PHE A 92 -0.09 -8.35 -11.15
CA PHE A 92 -0.43 -9.38 -12.13
C PHE A 92 -0.17 -8.90 -13.57
N PRO A 93 0.92 -9.36 -14.23
CA PRO A 93 1.22 -9.05 -15.63
C PRO A 93 0.25 -9.67 -16.64
N ASP A 94 -0.46 -10.73 -16.26
CA ASP A 94 -1.56 -11.33 -17.04
C ASP A 94 -2.90 -10.90 -16.42
N PRO A 95 -3.83 -10.28 -17.17
CA PRO A 95 -5.16 -9.95 -16.66
C PRO A 95 -6.01 -11.17 -16.26
N ALA A 96 -5.64 -12.38 -16.68
CA ALA A 96 -6.31 -13.61 -16.25
C ALA A 96 -6.01 -13.97 -14.78
N ASP A 97 -4.89 -13.48 -14.23
CA ASP A 97 -4.44 -13.81 -12.88
C ASP A 97 -4.98 -12.86 -11.80
N GLY A 98 -5.51 -11.69 -12.21
CA GLY A 98 -6.08 -10.73 -11.27
C GLY A 98 -6.25 -9.31 -11.79
N GLY A 99 -6.63 -8.43 -10.87
CA GLY A 99 -6.77 -6.99 -11.13
C GLY A 99 -5.45 -6.37 -11.58
N ARG A 100 -5.54 -5.44 -12.52
CA ARG A 100 -4.41 -4.80 -13.18
C ARG A 100 -3.86 -3.50 -12.56
N PRO A 101 -4.58 -2.75 -11.70
CA PRO A 101 -4.09 -1.45 -11.25
C PRO A 101 -2.72 -1.42 -10.56
N PRO A 102 -2.31 -2.36 -9.68
CA PRO A 102 -0.95 -2.34 -9.13
C PRO A 102 0.14 -2.52 -10.20
N TYR A 103 -0.10 -3.36 -11.21
CA TYR A 103 0.82 -3.54 -12.33
C TYR A 103 0.90 -2.27 -13.21
N GLU A 104 -0.24 -1.69 -13.57
CA GLU A 104 -0.31 -0.61 -14.56
C GLU A 104 -0.10 0.80 -13.99
N GLN A 105 -0.52 1.04 -12.74
CA GLN A 105 -0.50 2.36 -12.11
C GLN A 105 0.67 2.56 -11.15
N ILE A 106 1.40 1.48 -10.80
CA ILE A 106 2.52 1.54 -9.84
C ILE A 106 3.78 0.91 -10.43
N TYR A 107 3.75 -0.39 -10.73
CA TYR A 107 4.95 -1.16 -11.13
C TYR A 107 5.55 -0.66 -12.46
N LEU A 108 4.75 -0.61 -13.53
CA LEU A 108 5.23 -0.14 -14.84
C LEU A 108 5.68 1.34 -14.79
N PRO A 109 4.93 2.29 -14.19
CA PRO A 109 5.39 3.67 -14.03
C PRO A 109 6.69 3.80 -13.23
N ALA A 110 6.86 3.01 -12.17
CA ALA A 110 8.08 3.02 -11.36
C ALA A 110 9.31 2.65 -12.20
N LEU A 111 9.22 1.58 -13.00
CA LEU A 111 10.30 1.16 -13.90
C LEU A 111 10.53 2.18 -15.03
N ALA A 112 9.46 2.64 -15.67
CA ALA A 112 9.54 3.61 -16.76
C ALA A 112 10.15 4.95 -16.32
N SER A 113 10.03 5.31 -15.04
CA SER A 113 10.65 6.51 -14.48
C SER A 113 12.18 6.47 -14.47
N GLY A 114 12.79 5.28 -14.54
CA GLY A 114 14.24 5.07 -14.37
C GLY A 114 14.77 5.43 -12.97
N LYS A 115 13.88 5.72 -12.01
CA LYS A 115 14.22 5.96 -10.59
C LYS A 115 14.25 4.68 -9.77
N PHE A 116 13.59 3.63 -10.26
CA PHE A 116 13.49 2.33 -9.61
C PHE A 116 13.95 1.22 -10.54
N GLU A 117 14.60 0.22 -9.97
CA GLU A 117 15.06 -0.99 -10.66
C GLU A 117 14.47 -2.22 -9.97
N ASP A 118 14.14 -3.26 -10.74
CA ASP A 118 13.68 -4.54 -10.21
C ASP A 118 14.74 -5.17 -9.29
N LEU A 119 14.30 -5.60 -8.10
CA LEU A 119 15.16 -6.27 -7.13
C LEU A 119 14.76 -7.74 -6.93
N SER A 120 13.48 -8.02 -6.74
CA SER A 120 12.99 -9.40 -6.56
C SER A 120 11.51 -9.55 -6.84
N THR A 121 11.09 -10.79 -7.13
CA THR A 121 9.70 -11.19 -7.31
C THR A 121 9.38 -12.41 -6.45
N THR A 122 8.22 -12.42 -5.80
CA THR A 122 7.71 -13.60 -5.07
C THR A 122 6.19 -13.62 -5.16
N GLY A 123 5.64 -14.53 -5.95
CA GLY A 123 4.20 -14.51 -6.27
C GLY A 123 3.77 -13.20 -6.94
N SER A 124 2.72 -12.57 -6.43
CA SER A 124 2.24 -11.26 -6.89
C SER A 124 3.05 -10.08 -6.32
N LEU A 125 3.97 -10.30 -5.37
CA LEU A 125 4.83 -9.25 -4.82
C LEU A 125 5.95 -8.88 -5.80
N ARG A 126 6.13 -7.58 -6.04
CA ARG A 126 7.33 -7.01 -6.67
C ARG A 126 8.06 -6.14 -5.67
N VAL A 127 9.38 -6.24 -5.65
CA VAL A 127 10.25 -5.36 -4.87
C VAL A 127 11.20 -4.65 -5.82
N LEU A 128 11.22 -3.32 -5.73
CA LEU A 128 12.07 -2.44 -6.49
C LEU A 128 13.04 -1.71 -5.55
N ARG A 129 14.23 -1.37 -6.05
CA ARG A 129 15.18 -0.50 -5.36
C ARG A 129 15.19 0.88 -5.99
N ARG A 130 15.14 1.94 -5.18
CA ARG A 130 15.32 3.31 -5.67
C ARG A 130 16.80 3.57 -5.95
N VAL A 131 17.10 4.03 -7.16
CA VAL A 131 18.47 4.30 -7.63
C VAL A 131 18.74 5.76 -7.97
N LYS A 132 17.70 6.59 -8.12
CA LYS A 132 17.78 8.03 -8.43
C LYS A 132 16.69 8.84 -7.73
#